data_AF-A0A9K3HNT1-F1
#
_entry.id   AF-A0A9K3HNT1-F1
#
_cell.length_a   1.000
_cell.length_b   1.000
_cell.length_c   1.000
_cell.angle_alpha   90.00
_cell.angle_beta   90.00
_cell.angle_gamma   90.00
#
_symmetry.space_group_name_H-M   'P 1'
#
loop_
_entity.id
_entity.type
_entity.pdbx_description
1 polymer ?
#
loop_
_entity_poly.entity_id
_entity_poly.type
_entity_poly.pdbx_seq_one_letter_code
_entity_poly.pdbx_strand_id
1 'polypeptide(L)' 'MEWGIGMEIDTNVKRKEVEAQVRELIDGAKGEMLKAKALDLQKKAKEAVIFGGSSYVNFNKLVTEVLWKN' A
#
# COMPACT_ATOMS: atom_id res chain seq x y z
N MET A 1 1.43 10.92 -6.11
CA MET A 1 0.19 10.12 -5.93
C MET A 1 0.19 9.67 -4.49
N GLU A 2 -0.73 10.18 -3.67
CA GLU A 2 -0.83 9.80 -2.27
C GLU A 2 -1.71 8.55 -2.15
N TRP A 3 -1.21 7.52 -1.46
CA TRP A 3 -1.97 6.27 -1.29
C TRP A 3 -3.10 6.41 -0.26
N GLY A 4 -3.01 7.41 0.63
CA GLY A 4 -4.06 7.69 1.60
C GLY A 4 -4.36 6.52 2.54
N ILE A 5 -3.34 5.73 2.88
CA ILE A 5 -3.41 4.56 3.77
C ILE A 5 -2.73 4.79 5.12
N GLY A 6 -2.21 6.00 5.38
CA GLY A 6 -1.44 6.33 6.57
C GLY A 6 -1.87 7.65 7.21
N MET A 7 -1.42 7.84 8.45
CA MET A 7 -1.55 9.08 9.21
C MET A 7 -0.16 9.56 9.59
N GLU A 8 0.09 10.86 9.42
CA GLU A 8 1.34 11.49 9.79
C GLU A 8 1.28 11.98 11.24
N ILE A 9 2.37 11.75 11.98
CA ILE A 9 2.58 12.28 13.32
C ILE A 9 3.34 13.60 13.17
N ASP A 10 3.00 14.60 13.98
CA ASP A 10 3.69 15.89 14.02
C ASP A 10 5.20 15.74 14.32
N THR A 11 6.02 16.60 13.70
CA THR A 11 7.47 16.61 13.88
C THR A 11 7.88 16.86 15.34
N ASN A 12 7.12 17.67 16.07
CA ASN A 12 7.32 17.90 17.50
C ASN A 12 6.45 16.94 18.32
N VAL A 13 6.88 15.68 18.36
CA VAL A 13 6.12 14.56 18.92
C VAL A 13 5.75 14.78 20.40
N LYS A 14 4.44 14.74 20.70
CA LYS A 14 3.92 14.72 22.08
C LYS A 14 3.15 13.45 22.36
N ARG A 15 3.42 12.80 23.50
CA ARG A 15 2.78 11.52 23.90
C ARG A 15 1.25 11.54 23.78
N LYS A 16 0.59 12.61 24.23
CA LYS A 16 -0.88 12.72 24.19
C LYS A 16 -1.43 12.74 22.75
N GLU A 17 -0.73 13.41 21.85
CA GLU A 17 -1.11 13.51 20.43
C GLU A 17 -0.90 12.16 19.73
N VAL A 18 0.21 11.48 20.02
CA VAL A 18 0.46 10.11 19.54
C VAL A 18 -0.61 9.15 20.04
N GLU A 19 -0.96 9.18 21.33
CA GLU A 19 -2.02 8.32 21.89
C GLU A 19 -3.36 8.55 21.16
N ALA A 20 -3.76 9.81 20.95
CA ALA A 20 -4.99 10.15 20.25
C ALA A 20 -4.98 9.62 18.80
N GLN A 21 -3.87 9.77 18.08
CA GLN A 21 -3.74 9.25 16.72
C GLN A 21 -3.78 7.72 16.67
N VAL A 22 -3.13 7.03 17.61
CA VAL A 22 -3.17 5.56 17.69
C VAL A 22 -4.58 5.06 17.97
N ARG A 23 -5.32 5.70 18.90
CA ARG A 23 -6.73 5.36 19.17
C ARG A 23 -7.61 5.58 17.93
N GLU A 24 -7.45 6.71 17.23
CA GLU A 24 -8.21 6.98 15.99
C GLU A 24 -7.87 5.99 14.87
N LEU A 25 -6.62 5.53 14.79
CA LEU A 25 -6.20 4.56 13.79
C LEU A 25 -6.75 3.15 14.05
N ILE A 26 -6.91 2.76 15.33
CA ILE A 26 -7.34 1.40 15.71
C ILE A 26 -8.87 1.32 15.83
N ASP A 27 -9.48 2.27 16.53
CA ASP A 27 -10.90 2.23 16.92
C ASP A 27 -11.75 3.32 16.24
N GLY A 28 -11.11 4.27 15.54
CA GLY A 28 -11.78 5.41 14.92
C GLY A 28 -12.22 5.17 13.48
N ALA A 29 -13.20 5.95 13.03
CA ALA A 29 -13.75 5.88 11.67
C ALA A 29 -12.69 6.19 10.60
N LYS A 30 -11.71 7.06 10.90
CA LYS A 30 -10.59 7.31 9.99
C LYS A 30 -9.74 6.05 9.84
N GLY A 31 -9.44 5.34 10.92
CA GLY A 31 -8.70 4.07 10.91
C GLY A 31 -9.36 3.02 10.02
N GLU A 32 -10.68 2.83 10.16
CA GLU A 32 -11.45 1.90 9.32
C GLU A 32 -11.36 2.24 7.83
N MET A 33 -11.50 3.53 7.48
CA MET A 33 -11.37 4.00 6.11
C MET A 33 -9.97 3.77 5.54
N LEU A 34 -8.91 4.02 6.32
CA LEU A 34 -7.53 3.79 5.89
C LEU A 34 -7.27 2.29 5.66
N LYS A 35 -7.77 1.43 6.56
CA LYS A 35 -7.69 -0.03 6.42
C LYS A 35 -8.39 -0.52 5.15
N ALA A 36 -9.58 0.00 4.83
CA ALA A 36 -10.30 -0.37 3.62
C ALA A 36 -9.49 -0.03 2.34
N LYS A 37 -8.88 1.16 2.29
CA LYS A 37 -7.99 1.56 1.18
C LYS A 37 -6.75 0.68 1.09
N ALA A 38 -6.14 0.34 2.23
CA ALA A 38 -4.98 -0.54 2.27
C ALA A 38 -5.31 -1.96 1.77
N LEU A 39 -6.49 -2.49 2.09
CA LEU A 39 -6.95 -3.80 1.61
C LEU A 39 -7.24 -3.79 0.11
N ASP A 40 -7.84 -2.74 -0.43
CA ASP A 40 -8.04 -2.58 -1.88
C ASP A 40 -6.69 -2.50 -2.61
N LEU A 41 -5.74 -1.74 -2.08
CA LEU A 41 -4.39 -1.66 -2.64
C LEU A 41 -3.68 -3.03 -2.57
N GLN A 42 -3.82 -3.76 -1.46
CA GLN A 42 -3.28 -5.12 -1.33
C GLN A 42 -3.89 -6.06 -2.37
N LYS A 43 -5.21 -5.99 -2.59
CA LYS A 43 -5.90 -6.80 -3.60
C LYS A 43 -5.34 -6.54 -5.00
N LYS A 44 -5.24 -5.27 -5.40
CA LYS A 44 -4.67 -4.85 -6.69
C LYS A 44 -3.23 -5.33 -6.87
N ALA A 45 -2.42 -5.21 -5.81
CA ALA A 45 -1.04 -5.69 -5.84
C ALA A 45 -0.97 -7.22 -6.05
N LYS A 46 -1.82 -8.00 -5.36
CA LYS A 46 -1.91 -9.46 -5.54
C LYS A 46 -2.34 -9.82 -6.96
N GLU A 47 -3.37 -9.16 -7.50
CA GLU A 47 -3.86 -9.36 -8.86
C GLU A 47 -2.80 -9.03 -9.94
N ALA A 48 -1.92 -8.06 -9.68
CA ALA A 48 -0.85 -7.71 -10.60
C ALA A 48 0.25 -8.78 -10.69
N VAL A 49 0.52 -9.51 -9.60
CA VAL A 49 1.66 -10.45 -9.50
C VAL A 49 1.30 -11.91 -9.69
N ILE A 50 0.02 -12.28 -9.64
CA ILE A 50 -0.43 -13.65 -9.94
C ILE A 50 -0.13 -14.04 -11.41
N PHE A 51 -0.22 -15.32 -11.73
CA PHE A 51 -0.06 -15.81 -13.10
C PHE A 51 -1.05 -15.11 -14.04
N GLY A 52 -0.53 -14.55 -15.14
CA GLY A 52 -1.31 -13.73 -16.08
C GLY A 52 -1.58 -12.29 -15.63
N GLY A 53 -1.20 -11.93 -14.40
CA GLY A 53 -1.26 -10.56 -13.88
C GLY A 53 -0.31 -9.61 -14.62
N SER A 54 -0.61 -8.31 -14.57
CA SER A 54 0.12 -7.31 -15.37
C SER A 54 1.61 -7.23 -15.04
N SER A 55 1.99 -7.21 -13.77
CA SER A 55 3.40 -7.21 -13.35
C SER A 55 4.09 -8.53 -13.71
N TYR A 56 3.39 -9.67 -13.59
CA TYR A 56 3.91 -10.98 -14.02
C TYR A 56 4.20 -10.99 -15.53
N VAL A 57 3.25 -10.55 -16.36
CA VAL A 57 3.41 -10.48 -17.82
C VAL A 57 4.54 -9.53 -18.20
N ASN A 58 4.62 -8.36 -17.57
CA ASN A 58 5.67 -7.39 -17.85
C ASN A 58 7.06 -7.92 -17.48
N PHE A 59 7.17 -8.63 -16.36
CA PHE A 59 8.43 -9.26 -15.97
C PHE A 59 8.85 -10.34 -16.97
N ASN A 60 7.92 -11.21 -17.38
CA ASN A 60 8.22 -12.22 -18.41
C ASN A 60 8.71 -11.58 -19.71
N LYS A 61 8.05 -10.51 -20.19
CA LYS A 61 8.49 -9.78 -21.38
C LYS A 61 9.90 -9.21 -21.22
N LEU A 62 10.22 -8.60 -20.07
CA LEU A 62 11.57 -8.11 -19.78
C LEU A 62 12.60 -9.23 -19.93
N VAL A 63 12.35 -10.39 -19.33
CA VAL A 63 13.27 -11.55 -19.41
C VAL A 63 13.39 -12.04 -20.85
N THR A 64 12.28 -12.28 -21.54
CA THR A 64 12.29 -12.97 -22.84
C THR A 64 12.64 -12.07 -24.02
N GLU A 65 12.36 -10.77 -23.93
CA GLU A 65 12.54 -9.83 -25.05
C GLU A 65 13.78 -8.96 -24.90
N VAL A 66 14.21 -8.66 -23.67
CA VAL A 66 15.36 -7.78 -23.42
C VAL A 66 16.57 -8.56 -22.93
N LEU A 67 16.41 -9.39 -21.90
CA LEU A 67 17.57 -10.02 -21.25
C LEU A 67 18.06 -11.28 -21.97
N TRP A 68 17.15 -12.10 -22.50
CA TRP A 68 17.49 -13.37 -23.16
C TRP A 68 17.97 -13.22 -24.61
N LYS A 69 17.58 -12.13 -25.29
CA LYS A 69 17.92 -11.92 -26.72
C LYS A 69 19.30 -11.29 -26.94
N ASN A 70 20.08 -11.07 -25.88
CA ASN A 70 21.45 -10.56 -25.94
C ASN A 70 22.46 -11.69 -25.71
#